data_AF-A0A4Q9DNS8-F1
#
_entry.id   AF-A0A4Q9DNS8-F1
#
_cell.length_a   1.000
_cell.length_b   1.000
_cell.length_c   1.000
_cell.angle_alpha   90.00
_cell.angle_beta   90.00
_cell.angle_gamma   90.00
#
_symmetry.space_group_name_H-M   'P 1'
#
loop_
_entity.id
_entity.type
_entity.pdbx_description
1 polymer ?
#
loop_
_entity_poly.entity_id
_entity_poly.type
_entity_poly.pdbx_seq_one_letter_code
_entity_poly.pdbx_strand_id
1 'polypeptide(L)'
;MVLEAMYLMFSYMCSGGLFFASPPPMEFFSMSHLNLGFQPAAGVIHRHYDGKTPTPTFVLDTRGDKLEVFLRFLLRRGGLPDELILFDGPGSQLTEREREVVALVLDGLTNGEIAKALFVSEITVKKHVSSIYSKLAVKGRGQLIKMFSGKPRIG
;
A
#
# COMPACT_ATOMS: atom_id res chain seq x y z
N MET A 1 -12.70 19.01 -20.22
CA MET A 1 -13.30 18.87 -18.87
C MET A 1 -13.22 17.44 -18.33
N VAL A 2 -13.70 16.41 -19.04
CA VAL A 2 -13.67 15.01 -18.54
C VAL A 2 -12.23 14.48 -18.37
N LEU A 3 -11.34 14.71 -19.33
CA LEU A 3 -9.95 14.24 -19.27
C LEU A 3 -9.15 14.88 -18.12
N GLU A 4 -9.35 16.18 -17.89
CA GLU A 4 -8.77 16.94 -16.77
C GLU A 4 -9.24 16.40 -15.41
N ALA A 5 -10.54 16.12 -15.28
CA ALA A 5 -11.10 15.56 -14.05
C ALA A 5 -10.54 14.16 -13.76
N MET A 6 -10.39 13.32 -14.80
CA MET A 6 -9.76 12.00 -14.68
C MET A 6 -8.28 12.12 -14.29
N TYR A 7 -7.53 13.03 -14.90
CA TYR A 7 -6.12 13.27 -14.59
C TYR A 7 -5.94 13.71 -13.14
N LEU A 8 -6.72 14.69 -12.67
CA LEU A 8 -6.69 15.15 -11.28
C LEU A 8 -7.04 14.02 -10.32
N MET A 9 -8.10 13.25 -10.59
CA MET A 9 -8.50 12.12 -9.76
C MET A 9 -7.37 11.10 -9.64
N PHE A 10 -6.75 10.71 -10.75
CA PHE A 10 -5.60 9.80 -10.75
C PHE A 10 -4.39 10.37 -10.02
N SER A 11 -4.07 11.64 -10.25
CA SER A 11 -2.96 12.34 -9.58
C SER A 11 -3.14 12.31 -8.06
N TYR A 12 -4.35 12.60 -7.57
CA TYR A 12 -4.66 12.48 -6.16
C TYR A 12 -4.56 11.03 -5.67
N MET A 13 -5.14 10.06 -6.39
CA MET A 13 -5.09 8.65 -6.00
C MET A 13 -3.64 8.15 -5.83
N CYS A 14 -2.74 8.56 -6.74
CA CYS A 14 -1.31 8.28 -6.70
C CYS A 14 -0.54 9.04 -5.61
N SER A 15 -1.12 10.08 -5.00
CA SER A 15 -0.48 10.82 -3.89
C SER A 15 -0.52 10.07 -2.54
N GLY A 16 -1.26 8.96 -2.46
CA GLY A 16 -1.30 8.07 -1.29
C GLY A 16 -2.18 8.58 -0.15
N GLY A 17 -3.50 8.45 -0.29
CA GLY A 17 -4.49 9.03 0.62
C GLY A 17 -5.74 8.15 0.82
N LEU A 18 -6.73 8.71 1.51
CA LEU A 18 -8.07 8.12 1.63
C LEU A 18 -9.03 8.85 0.70
N PHE A 19 -9.64 8.11 -0.21
CA PHE A 19 -10.59 8.61 -1.19
C PHE A 19 -11.98 8.20 -0.79
N PHE A 20 -12.87 9.17 -0.57
CA PHE A 20 -14.28 8.90 -0.35
C PHE A 20 -15.08 9.27 -1.59
N ALA A 21 -16.01 8.40 -1.96
CA ALA A 21 -16.94 8.65 -3.05
C ALA A 21 -18.36 8.29 -2.61
N SER A 22 -19.30 9.21 -2.80
CA SER A 22 -20.72 9.00 -2.53
C SER A 22 -21.50 9.17 -3.83
N PRO A 23 -21.40 8.21 -4.77
CA PRO A 23 -22.06 8.33 -6.06
C PRO A 23 -23.58 8.22 -5.91
N PRO A 24 -24.37 8.68 -6.89
CA PRO A 24 -25.81 8.48 -6.89
C PRO A 24 -26.18 7.02 -6.58
N PRO A 25 -27.30 6.75 -5.88
CA PRO A 25 -27.71 5.42 -5.43
C PRO A 25 -28.26 4.58 -6.59
N MET A 26 -27.44 4.39 -7.61
CA MET A 26 -27.71 3.55 -8.78
C MET A 26 -26.74 2.38 -8.77
N GLU A 27 -27.26 1.19 -9.05
CA GLU A 27 -26.51 -0.07 -9.00
C GLU A 27 -25.22 -0.02 -9.82
N PHE A 28 -25.29 0.60 -11.02
CA PHE A 28 -24.13 0.80 -11.88
C PHE A 28 -22.97 1.46 -11.13
N PHE A 29 -23.21 2.55 -10.39
CA PHE A 29 -22.14 3.25 -9.69
C PHE A 29 -21.62 2.46 -8.51
N SER A 30 -22.49 1.82 -7.73
CA SER A 30 -22.07 0.94 -6.63
C SER A 30 -21.13 -0.15 -7.16
N MET A 31 -21.56 -0.84 -8.22
CA MET A 31 -20.77 -1.89 -8.84
C MET A 31 -19.47 -1.35 -9.44
N SER A 32 -19.48 -0.19 -10.10
CA SER A 32 -18.27 0.45 -10.61
C SER A 32 -17.24 0.73 -9.51
N HIS A 33 -17.65 1.21 -8.35
CA HIS A 33 -16.74 1.52 -7.23
C HIS A 33 -16.14 0.25 -6.63
N LEU A 34 -16.98 -0.76 -6.35
CA LEU A 34 -16.52 -2.06 -5.86
C LEU A 34 -15.53 -2.71 -6.84
N ASN A 35 -15.88 -2.66 -8.12
CA ASN A 35 -15.05 -3.13 -9.21
C ASN A 35 -13.77 -2.31 -9.43
N LEU A 36 -13.68 -1.11 -8.86
CA LEU A 36 -12.47 -0.29 -8.88
C LEU A 36 -11.68 -0.44 -7.57
N GLY A 37 -12.00 -1.41 -6.71
CA GLY A 37 -11.28 -1.67 -5.47
C GLY A 37 -11.70 -0.78 -4.29
N PHE A 38 -12.74 0.03 -4.44
CA PHE A 38 -13.32 0.71 -3.29
C PHE A 38 -14.10 -0.28 -2.40
N GLN A 39 -14.17 0.03 -1.11
CA GLN A 39 -14.92 -0.72 -0.11
C GLN A 39 -16.06 0.12 0.46
N PRO A 40 -17.18 -0.47 0.92
CA PRO A 40 -18.19 0.27 1.65
C PRO A 40 -17.60 0.95 2.88
N ALA A 41 -17.85 2.25 3.04
CA ALA A 41 -17.42 3.01 4.21
C ALA A 41 -18.39 2.77 5.38
N ALA A 42 -17.97 1.95 6.34
CA ALA A 42 -18.78 1.66 7.52
C ALA A 42 -19.01 2.91 8.39
N GLY A 43 -20.22 3.06 8.93
CA GLY A 43 -20.55 4.14 9.85
C GLY A 43 -20.74 5.52 9.22
N VAL A 44 -20.69 5.64 7.89
CA VAL A 44 -20.92 6.91 7.18
C VAL A 44 -22.33 6.94 6.62
N ILE A 45 -23.09 7.98 6.95
CA ILE A 45 -24.40 8.26 6.35
C ILE A 45 -24.24 9.50 5.49
N HIS A 46 -24.10 9.30 4.18
CA HIS A 46 -24.21 10.39 3.22
C HIS A 46 -25.62 10.46 2.67
N ARG A 47 -26.15 11.67 2.50
CA ARG A 47 -27.44 11.90 1.84
C ARG A 47 -27.19 12.60 0.53
N HIS A 48 -28.02 12.30 -0.46
CA HIS A 48 -27.96 12.95 -1.75
C HIS A 48 -28.23 14.46 -1.57
N TYR A 49 -28.02 15.27 -2.61
CA TYR A 49 -28.26 16.73 -2.55
C TYR A 49 -29.70 17.11 -2.13
N ASP A 50 -30.64 16.16 -2.17
CA ASP A 50 -32.02 16.33 -1.70
C ASP A 50 -32.17 16.28 -0.16
N GLY A 51 -31.10 15.94 0.57
CA GLY A 51 -31.09 15.78 2.03
C GLY A 51 -31.89 14.58 2.55
N LYS A 52 -32.44 13.74 1.67
CA LYS A 52 -33.39 12.66 2.02
C LYS A 52 -32.86 11.30 1.62
N THR A 53 -32.35 11.16 0.41
CA THR A 53 -32.01 9.85 -0.15
C THR A 53 -30.66 9.38 0.39
N PRO A 54 -30.61 8.25 1.12
CA PRO A 54 -29.35 7.67 1.56
C PRO A 54 -28.49 7.32 0.34
N THR A 55 -27.24 7.74 0.39
CA THR A 55 -26.28 7.52 -0.69
C THR A 55 -25.19 6.60 -0.17
N PRO A 56 -24.90 5.48 -0.86
CA PRO A 56 -23.82 4.61 -0.44
C PRO A 56 -22.50 5.39 -0.50
N THR A 57 -21.70 5.29 0.56
CA THR A 57 -20.37 5.87 0.61
C THR A 57 -19.34 4.76 0.49
N PHE A 58 -18.37 4.98 -0.38
CA PHE A 58 -17.27 4.07 -0.61
C PHE A 58 -15.95 4.74 -0.25
N VAL A 59 -14.99 3.93 0.16
CA VAL A 59 -13.64 4.36 0.49
C VAL A 59 -12.61 3.56 -0.32
N LEU A 60 -11.62 4.25 -0.86
CA LEU A 60 -10.41 3.65 -1.41
C LEU A 60 -9.22 4.15 -0.58
N ASP A 61 -8.46 3.23 0.01
CA ASP A 61 -7.28 3.52 0.81
C ASP A 61 -6.02 3.24 0.00
N THR A 62 -5.33 4.29 -0.45
CA THR A 62 -4.05 4.20 -1.15
C THR A 62 -2.87 4.58 -0.25
N ARG A 63 -3.04 4.62 1.07
CA ARG A 63 -1.92 4.96 1.97
C ARG A 63 -0.89 3.84 2.05
N GLY A 64 0.39 4.23 2.08
CA GLY A 64 1.51 3.29 2.19
C GLY A 64 1.51 2.26 1.05
N ASP A 65 1.74 1.00 1.39
CA ASP A 65 1.87 -0.10 0.42
C ASP A 65 0.54 -0.42 -0.31
N LYS A 66 -0.60 0.14 0.15
CA LYS A 66 -1.91 -0.08 -0.49
C LYS A 66 -2.01 0.60 -1.86
N LEU A 67 -1.26 1.68 -2.11
CA LEU A 67 -1.20 2.28 -3.45
C LEU A 67 -0.64 1.28 -4.47
N GLU A 68 0.42 0.55 -4.11
CA GLU A 68 1.00 -0.47 -4.98
C GLU A 68 -0.06 -1.53 -5.30
N VAL A 69 -0.70 -2.11 -4.27
CA VAL A 69 -1.76 -3.11 -4.45
C VAL A 69 -2.87 -2.61 -5.39
N PHE A 70 -3.30 -1.36 -5.20
CA PHE A 70 -4.30 -0.73 -6.04
C PHE A 70 -3.84 -0.53 -7.49
N LEU A 71 -2.60 -0.06 -7.71
CA LEU A 71 -2.04 0.10 -9.06
C LEU A 71 -1.90 -1.25 -9.76
N ARG A 72 -1.43 -2.31 -9.07
CA ARG A 72 -1.37 -3.67 -9.64
C ARG A 72 -2.75 -4.17 -10.05
N PHE A 73 -3.75 -3.93 -9.20
CA PHE A 73 -5.15 -4.24 -9.50
C PHE A 73 -5.62 -3.54 -10.78
N LEU A 74 -5.38 -2.24 -10.92
CA LEU A 74 -5.76 -1.49 -12.13
C LEU A 74 -5.04 -1.99 -13.39
N LEU A 75 -3.72 -2.23 -13.30
CA LEU A 75 -2.91 -2.69 -14.44
C LEU A 75 -3.41 -4.04 -14.96
N ARG A 76 -3.66 -5.00 -14.05
CA ARG A 76 -4.24 -6.31 -14.40
C ARG A 76 -5.61 -6.19 -15.06
N ARG A 77 -6.45 -5.29 -14.56
CA ARG A 77 -7.78 -5.06 -15.12
C ARG A 77 -7.74 -4.38 -16.49
N GLY A 78 -6.70 -3.59 -16.75
CA GLY A 78 -6.40 -2.99 -18.05
C GLY A 78 -5.83 -3.98 -19.08
N GLY A 79 -5.65 -5.26 -18.72
CA GLY A 79 -5.06 -6.27 -19.60
C GLY A 79 -3.56 -6.07 -19.83
N LEU A 80 -2.90 -5.26 -19.00
CA LEU A 80 -1.46 -5.06 -19.11
C LEU A 80 -0.73 -6.27 -18.53
N PRO A 81 0.33 -6.76 -19.20
CA PRO A 81 1.09 -7.92 -18.73
C PRO A 81 1.70 -7.65 -17.36
N ASP A 82 1.80 -8.68 -16.53
CA ASP A 82 2.40 -8.60 -15.19
C ASP A 82 3.86 -8.07 -15.25
N GLU A 83 4.52 -8.16 -16.41
CA GLU A 83 5.84 -7.60 -16.74
C GLU A 83 5.91 -6.06 -16.76
N LEU A 84 4.78 -5.35 -16.90
CA LEU A 84 4.70 -3.90 -16.72
C LEU A 84 4.50 -3.50 -15.24
N ILE A 85 4.23 -4.49 -14.39
CA ILE A 85 4.07 -4.36 -12.94
C ILE A 85 5.42 -4.56 -12.24
N LEU A 86 6.49 -3.97 -12.79
CA LEU A 86 7.85 -4.02 -12.25
C LEU A 86 8.13 -2.98 -11.17
N PHE A 87 7.11 -2.28 -10.67
CA PHE A 87 7.19 -1.63 -9.36
C PHE A 87 6.93 -2.67 -8.28
N ASP A 88 7.96 -3.47 -8.12
CA ASP A 88 8.08 -4.50 -7.13
C ASP A 88 8.55 -3.77 -5.88
N GLY A 89 7.63 -3.54 -4.93
CA GLY A 89 7.84 -2.71 -3.73
C GLY A 89 9.18 -3.00 -3.04
N PRO A 90 9.69 -2.13 -2.15
CA PRO A 90 11.10 -2.16 -1.72
C PRO A 90 11.65 -3.56 -1.36
N GLY A 91 10.84 -4.48 -0.84
CA GLY A 91 11.23 -5.87 -0.55
C GLY A 91 11.37 -6.83 -1.74
N SER A 92 11.16 -6.42 -2.99
CA SER A 92 11.19 -7.28 -4.18
C SER A 92 12.56 -7.83 -4.52
N GLN A 93 13.61 -7.02 -4.33
CA GLN A 93 15.00 -7.42 -4.54
C GLN A 93 15.55 -8.30 -3.42
N LEU A 94 14.76 -8.53 -2.37
CA LEU A 94 15.13 -9.37 -1.23
C LEU A 94 14.84 -10.83 -1.53
N THR A 95 15.77 -11.69 -1.12
CA THR A 95 15.55 -13.13 -1.02
C THR A 95 14.53 -13.44 0.07
N GLU A 96 13.98 -14.65 0.05
CA GLU A 96 13.01 -15.08 1.06
C GLU A 96 13.54 -14.93 2.48
N ARG A 97 14.79 -15.33 2.70
CA ARG A 97 15.43 -15.22 4.01
C ARG A 97 15.64 -13.77 4.45
N GLU A 98 15.92 -12.87 3.52
CA GLU A 98 16.04 -11.44 3.82
C GLU A 98 14.68 -10.82 4.15
N ARG A 99 13.60 -11.27 3.51
CA ARG A 99 12.23 -10.86 3.86
C ARG A 99 11.87 -11.26 5.29
N GLU A 100 12.17 -12.50 5.69
CA GLU A 100 11.98 -12.95 7.08
C GLU A 100 12.77 -12.09 8.08
N VAL A 101 14.03 -11.77 7.77
CA VAL A 101 14.85 -10.89 8.60
C VAL A 101 14.25 -9.49 8.68
N VAL A 102 13.78 -8.92 7.57
CA VAL A 102 13.10 -7.61 7.57
C VAL A 102 11.85 -7.64 8.44
N ALA A 103 10.99 -8.66 8.32
CA ALA A 103 9.79 -8.78 9.14
C ALA A 103 10.11 -8.72 10.65
N LEU A 104 11.09 -9.52 11.10
CA LEU A 104 11.50 -9.52 12.50
C LEU A 104 12.17 -8.20 12.94
N VAL A 105 12.85 -7.49 12.01
CA VAL A 105 13.35 -6.14 12.26
C VAL A 105 12.21 -5.15 12.49
N LEU A 106 11.13 -5.24 11.70
CA LEU A 106 9.94 -4.40 11.84
C LEU A 106 9.18 -4.69 13.13
N ASP A 107 9.20 -5.93 13.59
CA ASP A 107 8.69 -6.35 14.91
C ASP A 107 9.54 -5.85 16.09
N GLY A 108 10.66 -5.17 15.82
CA GLY A 108 11.51 -4.56 16.83
C GLY A 108 12.62 -5.46 17.38
N LEU A 109 12.78 -6.68 16.87
CA LEU A 109 13.78 -7.62 17.38
C LEU A 109 15.22 -7.19 17.06
N THR A 110 16.11 -7.37 18.02
CA THR A 110 17.55 -7.22 17.87
C THR A 110 18.15 -8.35 17.03
N ASN A 111 19.36 -8.17 16.49
CA ASN A 111 20.02 -9.20 15.68
C ASN A 111 20.21 -10.52 16.46
N GLY A 112 20.40 -10.46 17.78
CA GLY A 112 20.51 -11.64 18.64
C GLY A 112 19.18 -12.37 18.82
N GLU A 113 18.07 -11.64 18.92
CA GLU A 113 16.72 -12.25 18.98
C GLU A 113 16.31 -12.83 17.63
N ILE A 114 16.62 -12.15 16.53
CA ILE A 114 16.42 -12.67 15.16
C ILE A 114 17.21 -13.96 14.97
N ALA A 115 18.47 -13.99 15.42
CA ALA A 115 19.32 -15.18 15.33
C ALA A 115 18.70 -16.38 16.04
N LYS A 116 18.13 -16.17 17.23
CA LYS A 116 17.39 -17.21 17.97
C LYS A 116 16.13 -17.63 17.25
N ALA A 117 15.31 -16.68 16.79
CA ALA A 117 14.05 -16.96 16.09
C ALA A 117 14.26 -17.76 14.79
N LEU A 118 15.37 -17.48 14.11
CA LEU A 118 15.71 -18.06 12.82
C LEU A 118 16.67 -19.26 12.90
N PHE A 119 17.06 -19.68 14.11
CA PHE A 119 18.02 -20.77 14.38
C PHE A 119 19.37 -20.62 13.63
N VAL A 120 19.94 -19.41 13.63
CA VAL A 120 21.23 -19.09 12.99
C VAL A 120 22.13 -18.29 13.93
N SER A 121 23.39 -18.05 13.52
CA SER A 121 24.30 -17.18 14.28
C SER A 121 23.95 -15.69 14.13
N GLU A 122 24.25 -14.87 15.14
CA GLU A 122 24.10 -13.41 15.05
C GLU A 122 24.95 -12.80 13.91
N ILE A 123 26.11 -13.41 13.62
CA ILE A 123 26.97 -13.01 12.49
C ILE A 123 26.24 -13.24 11.16
N THR A 124 25.51 -14.35 11.03
CA THR A 124 24.68 -14.65 9.84
C THR A 124 23.59 -13.59 9.67
N VAL A 125 22.90 -13.21 10.75
CA VAL A 125 21.90 -12.13 10.71
C VAL A 125 22.55 -10.80 10.30
N LYS A 126 23.71 -10.45 10.85
CA LYS A 126 24.45 -9.24 10.45
C LYS A 126 24.77 -9.22 8.95
N LYS A 127 25.14 -10.37 8.36
CA LYS A 127 25.35 -10.49 6.91
C LYS A 127 24.07 -10.24 6.13
N HIS A 128 22.95 -10.85 6.52
CA HIS A 128 21.65 -10.59 5.88
C HIS A 128 21.26 -9.11 5.98
N VAL A 129 21.35 -8.51 7.17
CA VAL A 129 21.06 -7.08 7.41
C VAL A 129 21.94 -6.17 6.55
N SER A 130 23.24 -6.48 6.42
CA SER A 130 24.13 -5.72 5.53
C SER A 130 23.73 -5.86 4.07
N SER A 131 23.35 -7.06 3.61
CA SER A 131 22.90 -7.27 2.23
C SER A 131 21.60 -6.52 1.94
N ILE A 132 20.64 -6.56 2.88
CA ILE A 132 19.39 -5.80 2.83
C ILE A 132 19.68 -4.30 2.69
N TYR A 133 20.55 -3.75 3.53
CA TYR A 133 20.89 -2.32 3.45
C TYR A 133 21.48 -1.92 2.10
N SER A 134 22.35 -2.76 1.54
CA SER A 134 22.91 -2.53 0.20
C SER A 134 21.85 -2.60 -0.89
N LYS A 135 21.00 -3.64 -0.87
CA LYS A 135 19.94 -3.84 -1.88
C LYS A 135 18.90 -2.73 -1.85
N LEU A 136 18.57 -2.24 -0.67
CA LEU A 136 17.54 -1.21 -0.47
C LEU A 136 18.10 0.23 -0.44
N ALA A 137 19.42 0.38 -0.61
CA ALA A 137 20.13 1.66 -0.51
C ALA A 137 19.81 2.45 0.78
N VAL A 138 19.63 1.76 1.90
CA VAL A 138 19.37 2.38 3.22
C VAL A 138 20.62 2.35 4.09
N LYS A 139 20.81 3.39 4.92
CA LYS A 139 22.02 3.54 5.75
C LYS A 139 21.91 2.89 7.13
N GLY A 140 20.80 2.26 7.45
CA GLY A 140 20.64 1.58 8.74
C GLY A 140 19.20 1.27 9.11
N ARG A 141 19.05 0.66 10.29
CA ARG A 141 17.79 0.12 10.80
C ARG A 141 16.65 1.14 10.82
N GLY A 142 16.92 2.37 11.24
CA GLY A 142 15.90 3.42 11.27
C GLY A 142 15.38 3.80 9.88
N GLN A 143 16.26 3.86 8.87
CA GLN A 143 15.84 4.11 7.49
C GLN A 143 15.09 2.91 6.91
N LEU A 144 15.52 1.70 7.23
CA LEU A 144 14.81 0.47 6.86
C LEU A 144 13.38 0.48 7.45
N ILE A 145 13.26 0.70 8.76
CA ILE A 145 11.94 0.79 9.41
C ILE A 145 11.11 1.91 8.78
N LYS A 146 11.69 3.10 8.54
CA LYS A 146 10.97 4.22 7.90
C LYS A 146 10.43 3.84 6.51
N MET A 147 11.22 3.11 5.71
CA MET A 147 10.84 2.66 4.36
C MET A 147 9.62 1.74 4.38
N PHE A 148 9.46 0.91 5.42
CA PHE A 148 8.37 -0.06 5.55
C PHE A 148 7.25 0.34 6.55
N SER A 149 7.38 1.46 7.27
CA SER A 149 6.44 1.84 8.36
C SER A 149 5.35 2.83 7.97
N GLY A 150 5.28 3.29 6.72
CA GLY A 150 4.09 3.92 6.13
C GLY A 150 3.36 4.99 6.96
N LYS A 151 4.04 5.74 7.85
CA LYS A 151 3.40 6.81 8.63
C LYS A 151 3.64 8.18 7.99
N PRO A 152 2.58 8.97 7.70
CA PRO A 152 2.74 10.36 7.33
C PRO A 152 3.39 11.11 8.50
N ARG A 153 4.45 11.85 8.21
CA ARG A 153 4.96 12.86 9.14
C ARG A 153 4.01 14.06 9.07
N ILE A 154 3.08 14.12 10.00
CA ILE A 154 2.42 15.37 10.35
C ILE A 154 3.38 16.15 11.25
N GLY A 155 4.00 17.17 10.68
CA GLY A 155 4.55 18.31 11.41
C GLY A 155 3.54 19.45 11.36
#